data_AF-A0A9P7H3F2-F1
#
_entry.id   AF-A0A9P7H3F2-F1
#
_cell.length_a   1.000
_cell.length_b   1.000
_cell.length_c   1.000
_cell.angle_alpha   90.00
_cell.angle_beta   90.00
_cell.angle_gamma   90.00
#
_symmetry.space_group_name_H-M   'P 1'
#
loop_
_entity.id
_entity.type
_entity.pdbx_description
1 polymer ?
#
loop_
_entity_poly.entity_id
_entity_poly.type
_entity_poly.pdbx_seq_one_letter_code
_entity_poly.pdbx_strand_id
1 'polypeptide(L)'
;MTEVFGAVAGAISIAALFNNCIDCFDYIQLAKSFGEDFSRYQLRLDVAKCRLSRWGAAIDINNDSRFLGDASADPTVELAMNMLREIVERFGAAHRVSLWYKATSTEQQSTAICTEADLETVSQRLHNRFRRLAIQRQNRVSLIKKAYWAIYDKRYMGKVIDDIFDFLNELEKVFPAPPQAITQLVEMEISEVNDQQELKMIQDVAKDLDLVLEAATKSKFREITGKNTAHILFLTMNALLSRTELITVLEKIISTQNEGEWTILESLVQPNILIDGDSQQRSEFIADLRSRVQSGSTSKLDSYVVDTNAQAIAARIIKTETASSTERFEYQEIILAWFVDGRLSNLKTLRDNDARRAKQASETATSSLLQEAKPTSIDLDALYCAYIKSINDQTMEANFETFCKPVVSHNAVEKTIAQYIALIQESQSAIQGLHFEIQDLIVDNDLGRVAARLEFTGAPVKRWADADATGDSVRFHEHVMYWFDEGKMHWVWSIVDLDTYRKQLLVDI
;
A
#
# COMPACT_ATOMS: atom_id res chain seq x y z
N MET A 1 -9.06 -30.75 35.11
CA MET A 1 -9.24 -29.40 34.54
C MET A 1 -7.93 -29.01 33.92
N THR A 2 -7.80 -29.19 32.61
CA THR A 2 -6.61 -28.81 31.85
C THR A 2 -6.53 -27.29 31.82
N GLU A 3 -5.45 -26.73 32.34
CA GLU A 3 -5.26 -25.30 32.53
C GLU A 3 -5.02 -24.64 31.17
N VAL A 4 -6.07 -24.02 30.60
CA VAL A 4 -6.07 -23.43 29.23
C VAL A 4 -5.02 -22.32 29.07
N PHE A 5 -4.56 -21.75 30.18
CA PHE A 5 -3.55 -20.69 30.27
C PHE A 5 -2.34 -21.10 31.12
N GLY A 6 -2.30 -22.35 31.60
CA GLY A 6 -1.24 -22.81 32.48
C GLY A 6 0.08 -22.91 31.74
N ALA A 7 1.12 -22.28 32.31
CA ALA A 7 2.47 -22.75 32.10
C ALA A 7 2.48 -24.23 32.53
N VAL A 8 2.77 -25.15 31.59
CA VAL A 8 3.09 -26.54 31.94
C VAL A 8 3.96 -26.53 33.19
N ALA A 9 3.64 -27.36 34.19
CA ALA A 9 4.29 -27.42 35.50
C ALA A 9 5.78 -27.86 35.47
N GLY A 10 6.53 -27.49 34.44
CA GLY A 10 7.97 -27.62 34.28
C GLY A 10 8.62 -26.25 34.03
N ALA A 11 9.95 -26.24 33.90
CA ALA A 11 10.66 -25.03 33.51
C ALA A 11 10.23 -24.61 32.10
N ILE A 12 9.85 -23.35 31.95
CA ILE A 12 9.49 -22.74 30.66
C ILE A 12 10.40 -21.53 30.49
N SER A 13 11.09 -21.47 29.36
CA SER A 13 11.93 -20.34 29.01
C SER A 13 11.12 -19.05 28.85
N ILE A 14 11.75 -17.89 29.07
CA ILE A 14 11.07 -16.60 28.89
C ILE A 14 10.55 -16.41 27.46
N ALA A 15 11.26 -16.91 26.45
CA ALA A 15 10.81 -16.87 25.06
C ALA A 15 9.51 -17.67 24.84
N ALA A 16 9.41 -18.88 25.40
CA ALA A 16 8.21 -19.68 25.31
C ALA A 16 7.03 -19.03 26.06
N LEU A 17 7.29 -18.45 27.24
CA LEU A 17 6.27 -17.73 28.00
C LEU A 17 5.79 -16.46 27.26
N PHE A 18 6.69 -15.70 26.66
CA PHE A 18 6.39 -14.55 25.83
C PHE A 18 5.49 -14.93 24.64
N ASN A 19 5.86 -15.97 23.88
CA ASN A 19 5.04 -16.43 22.75
C ASN A 19 3.65 -16.89 23.22
N ASN A 20 3.57 -17.53 24.40
CA ASN A 20 2.29 -17.88 25.00
C ASN A 20 1.42 -16.64 25.29
N CYS A 21 2.02 -15.56 25.83
CA CYS A 21 1.32 -14.30 26.09
C CYS A 21 0.73 -13.71 24.80
N ILE A 22 1.53 -13.64 23.73
CA ILE A 22 1.10 -13.10 22.44
C ILE A 22 -0.04 -13.96 21.85
N ASP A 23 0.08 -15.29 21.93
CA ASP A 23 -0.95 -16.22 21.45
C ASP A 23 -2.27 -16.04 22.21
N CYS A 24 -2.23 -15.74 23.52
CA CYS A 24 -3.45 -15.56 24.32
C CYS A 24 -4.39 -14.48 23.78
N PHE A 25 -3.86 -13.41 23.17
CA PHE A 25 -4.66 -12.35 22.56
C PHE A 25 -5.54 -12.87 21.41
N ASP A 26 -5.08 -13.85 20.63
CA ASP A 26 -5.79 -14.35 19.44
C ASP A 26 -7.04 -15.17 19.77
N TYR A 27 -7.19 -15.60 21.02
CA TYR A 27 -8.32 -16.43 21.45
C TYR A 27 -9.42 -15.64 22.16
N ILE A 28 -9.26 -14.32 22.28
CA ILE A 28 -10.22 -13.42 22.92
C ILE A 28 -11.25 -12.99 21.88
N GLN A 29 -12.52 -13.14 22.22
CA GLN A 29 -13.63 -12.60 21.47
C GLN A 29 -14.43 -11.63 22.35
N LEU A 30 -15.10 -10.65 21.74
CA LEU A 30 -15.94 -9.69 22.45
C LEU A 30 -17.41 -9.96 22.17
N ALA A 31 -18.27 -9.80 23.17
CA ALA A 31 -19.70 -10.02 23.00
C ALA A 31 -20.36 -8.87 22.20
N LYS A 32 -21.49 -9.16 21.53
CA LYS A 32 -22.29 -8.14 20.81
C LYS A 32 -22.84 -7.05 21.72
N SER A 33 -22.88 -7.28 23.04
CA SER A 33 -23.17 -6.25 24.05
C SER A 33 -22.17 -5.08 24.01
N PHE A 34 -21.03 -5.23 23.35
CA PHE A 34 -20.07 -4.17 23.16
C PHE A 34 -20.59 -3.04 22.26
N GLY A 35 -21.48 -3.34 21.31
CA GLY A 35 -22.09 -2.34 20.43
C GLY A 35 -21.05 -1.43 19.77
N GLU A 36 -21.31 -0.13 19.77
CA GLU A 36 -20.43 0.91 19.19
C GLU A 36 -19.01 0.95 19.82
N ASP A 37 -18.85 0.46 21.05
CA ASP A 37 -17.53 0.42 21.71
C ASP A 37 -16.64 -0.74 21.21
N PHE A 38 -17.20 -1.69 20.44
CA PHE A 38 -16.49 -2.89 20.01
C PHE A 38 -15.14 -2.58 19.34
N SER A 39 -15.16 -1.69 18.34
CA SER A 39 -13.96 -1.24 17.62
C SER A 39 -12.88 -0.72 18.55
N ARG A 40 -13.26 0.10 19.54
CA ARG A 40 -12.31 0.68 20.50
C ARG A 40 -11.66 -0.40 21.37
N TYR A 41 -12.44 -1.33 21.92
CA TYR A 41 -11.89 -2.40 22.77
C TYR A 41 -11.04 -3.39 21.97
N GLN A 42 -11.43 -3.71 20.74
CA GLN A 42 -10.65 -4.56 19.85
C GLN A 42 -9.28 -3.92 19.54
N LEU A 43 -9.26 -2.65 19.13
CA LEU A 43 -8.01 -1.95 18.82
C LEU A 43 -7.11 -1.79 20.05
N ARG A 44 -7.67 -1.63 21.26
CA ARG A 44 -6.87 -1.59 22.50
C ARG A 44 -6.15 -2.92 22.76
N LEU A 45 -6.81 -4.06 22.51
CA LEU A 45 -6.16 -5.37 22.57
C LEU A 45 -5.06 -5.49 21.52
N ASP A 46 -5.32 -5.02 20.30
CA ASP A 46 -4.37 -5.08 19.20
C ASP A 46 -3.11 -4.23 19.49
N VAL A 47 -3.29 -3.04 20.08
CA VAL A 47 -2.17 -2.18 20.52
C VAL A 47 -1.37 -2.84 21.64
N ALA A 48 -2.03 -3.45 22.64
CA ALA A 48 -1.33 -4.18 23.70
C ALA A 48 -0.50 -5.35 23.13
N LYS A 49 -1.09 -6.15 22.21
CA LYS A 49 -0.39 -7.24 21.52
C LYS A 49 0.78 -6.71 20.69
N CYS A 50 0.58 -5.63 19.94
CA CYS A 50 1.60 -5.00 19.12
C CYS A 50 2.78 -4.51 19.98
N ARG A 51 2.50 -3.80 21.08
CA ARG A 51 3.50 -3.30 22.03
C ARG A 51 4.33 -4.44 22.63
N LEU A 52 3.69 -5.50 23.12
CA LEU A 52 4.40 -6.67 23.63
C LEU A 52 5.26 -7.32 22.53
N SER A 53 4.73 -7.48 21.32
CA SER A 53 5.48 -8.04 20.18
C SER A 53 6.71 -7.19 19.83
N ARG A 54 6.60 -5.86 19.95
CA ARG A 54 7.68 -4.90 19.71
C ARG A 54 8.80 -5.08 20.72
N TRP A 55 8.46 -5.20 22.01
CA TRP A 55 9.43 -5.46 23.06
C TRP A 55 10.21 -6.76 22.80
N GLY A 56 9.51 -7.86 22.50
CA GLY A 56 10.14 -9.16 22.23
C GLY A 56 11.06 -9.13 21.00
N ALA A 57 10.63 -8.47 19.92
CA ALA A 57 11.45 -8.29 18.72
C ALA A 57 12.69 -7.41 18.98
N ALA A 58 12.54 -6.34 19.76
CA ALA A 58 13.63 -5.40 20.03
C ALA A 58 14.77 -6.00 20.86
N ILE A 59 14.48 -6.99 21.70
CA ILE A 59 15.48 -7.73 22.48
C ILE A 59 15.90 -9.05 21.81
N ASP A 60 15.37 -9.33 20.62
CA ASP A 60 15.60 -10.57 19.87
C ASP A 60 15.25 -11.84 20.66
N ILE A 61 14.10 -11.82 21.34
CA ILE A 61 13.73 -12.82 22.35
C ILE A 61 13.73 -14.27 21.86
N ASN A 62 13.46 -14.47 20.56
CA ASN A 62 13.32 -15.79 19.96
C ASN A 62 14.64 -16.37 19.41
N ASN A 63 15.70 -15.56 19.29
CA ASN A 63 16.98 -16.00 18.74
C ASN A 63 18.12 -15.93 19.76
N ASP A 64 18.02 -15.06 20.77
CA ASP A 64 19.04 -14.94 21.78
C ASP A 64 19.01 -16.13 22.77
N SER A 65 20.12 -16.86 22.82
CA SER A 65 20.35 -18.01 23.70
C SER A 65 20.03 -17.76 25.19
N ARG A 66 20.13 -16.51 25.67
CA ARG A 66 19.80 -16.11 27.05
C ARG A 66 18.34 -16.36 27.41
N PHE A 67 17.45 -16.39 26.41
CA PHE A 67 16.01 -16.48 26.59
C PHE A 67 15.42 -17.85 26.23
N LEU A 68 16.23 -18.74 25.68
CA LEU A 68 15.81 -20.07 25.20
C LEU A 68 15.97 -21.17 26.25
N GLY A 69 16.80 -20.96 27.28
CA GLY A 69 17.04 -21.91 28.37
C GLY A 69 16.02 -21.86 29.51
N ASP A 70 15.97 -22.94 30.29
CA ASP A 70 15.02 -23.17 31.39
C ASP A 70 15.31 -22.39 32.68
N ALA A 71 16.52 -21.85 32.84
CA ALA A 71 16.93 -21.08 34.00
C ALA A 71 17.92 -19.99 33.59
N SER A 72 17.50 -18.72 33.70
CA SER A 72 18.42 -17.59 33.61
C SER A 72 18.96 -17.29 35.00
N ALA A 73 20.28 -17.10 35.12
CA ALA A 73 20.91 -16.61 36.36
C ALA A 73 20.78 -15.08 36.51
N ASP A 74 20.19 -14.40 35.52
CA ASP A 74 20.00 -12.96 35.51
C ASP A 74 18.70 -12.57 36.25
N PRO A 75 18.79 -11.85 37.39
CA PRO A 75 17.61 -11.41 38.14
C PRO A 75 16.64 -10.55 37.32
N THR A 76 17.13 -9.82 36.31
CA THR A 76 16.26 -8.99 35.44
C THR A 76 15.41 -9.83 34.50
N VAL A 77 15.94 -10.96 34.02
CA VAL A 77 15.18 -11.93 33.21
C VAL A 77 14.13 -12.63 34.06
N GLU A 78 14.44 -12.95 35.31
CA GLU A 78 13.46 -13.53 36.24
C GLU A 78 12.30 -12.56 36.56
N LEU A 79 12.61 -11.28 36.78
CA LEU A 79 11.58 -10.26 36.97
C LEU A 79 10.72 -10.08 35.70
N ALA A 80 11.32 -10.07 34.51
CA ALA A 80 10.60 -10.03 33.24
C ALA A 80 9.69 -11.27 33.06
N MET A 81 10.16 -12.47 33.41
CA MET A 81 9.34 -13.68 33.43
C MET A 81 8.15 -13.55 34.36
N ASN A 82 8.32 -12.97 35.55
CA ASN A 82 7.23 -12.76 36.49
C ASN A 82 6.18 -11.78 35.94
N MET A 83 6.59 -10.70 35.27
CA MET A 83 5.64 -9.79 34.60
C MET A 83 4.84 -10.50 33.50
N LEU A 84 5.49 -11.33 32.67
CA LEU A 84 4.80 -12.12 31.65
C LEU A 84 3.84 -13.15 32.27
N ARG A 85 4.19 -13.77 33.41
CA ARG A 85 3.29 -14.67 34.15
C ARG A 85 2.05 -13.95 34.66
N GLU A 86 2.21 -12.73 35.18
CA GLU A 86 1.07 -11.92 35.63
C GLU A 86 0.12 -11.58 34.46
N ILE A 87 0.66 -11.27 33.27
CA ILE A 87 -0.13 -11.06 32.05
C ILE A 87 -0.93 -12.33 31.70
N VAL A 88 -0.29 -13.51 31.72
CA VAL A 88 -0.98 -14.79 31.50
C VAL A 88 -2.07 -15.04 32.55
N GLU A 89 -1.81 -14.71 33.81
CA GLU A 89 -2.81 -14.85 34.87
C GLU A 89 -3.99 -13.90 34.69
N ARG A 90 -3.80 -12.68 34.16
CA ARG A 90 -4.92 -11.79 33.78
C ARG A 90 -5.81 -12.44 32.73
N PHE A 91 -5.24 -13.09 31.72
CA PHE A 91 -6.01 -13.86 30.73
C PHE A 91 -6.73 -15.04 31.38
N GLY A 92 -6.05 -15.79 32.26
CA GLY A 92 -6.64 -16.90 33.01
C GLY A 92 -7.83 -16.47 33.86
N ALA A 93 -7.70 -15.36 34.60
CA ALA A 93 -8.77 -14.77 35.39
C ALA A 93 -9.96 -14.36 34.53
N ALA A 94 -9.71 -13.68 33.40
CA ALA A 94 -10.74 -13.29 32.45
C ALA A 94 -11.45 -14.49 31.83
N HIS A 95 -10.74 -15.58 31.53
CA HIS A 95 -11.33 -16.81 31.04
C HIS A 95 -12.22 -17.49 32.10
N ARG A 96 -11.81 -17.52 33.37
CA ARG A 96 -12.64 -18.05 34.46
C ARG A 96 -13.96 -17.26 34.61
N VAL A 97 -13.89 -15.94 34.49
CA VAL A 97 -15.09 -15.07 34.46
C VAL A 97 -15.98 -15.37 33.25
N SER A 98 -15.38 -15.58 32.07
CA SER A 98 -16.10 -16.00 30.86
C SER A 98 -16.87 -17.32 31.05
N LEU A 99 -16.23 -18.33 31.65
CA LEU A 99 -16.86 -19.62 31.94
C LEU A 99 -18.01 -19.48 32.94
N TRP A 100 -17.81 -18.68 34.00
CA TRP A 100 -18.86 -18.41 34.98
C TRP A 100 -20.07 -17.72 34.34
N TYR A 101 -19.83 -16.74 33.46
CA TYR A 101 -20.89 -16.05 32.72
C TYR A 101 -21.66 -17.01 31.82
N LYS A 102 -20.98 -17.87 31.06
CA LYS A 102 -21.63 -18.91 30.22
C LYS A 102 -22.47 -19.90 31.04
N ALA A 103 -22.03 -20.25 32.24
CA ALA A 103 -22.75 -21.19 33.10
C ALA A 103 -24.00 -20.59 33.77
N THR A 104 -24.05 -19.27 33.93
CA THR A 104 -25.12 -18.56 34.67
C THR A 104 -26.10 -17.81 33.75
N SER A 105 -25.76 -17.63 32.47
CA SER A 105 -26.60 -16.92 31.50
C SER A 105 -27.78 -17.76 30.99
N THR A 106 -28.99 -17.22 31.08
CA THR A 106 -30.25 -17.89 30.69
C THR A 106 -30.81 -17.44 29.32
N GLU A 107 -30.21 -16.43 28.68
CA GLU A 107 -30.70 -15.82 27.43
C GLU A 107 -29.71 -15.93 26.26
N GLN A 108 -30.21 -16.31 25.08
CA GLN A 108 -29.43 -16.52 23.85
C GLN A 108 -28.82 -15.24 23.26
N GLN A 109 -29.38 -14.05 23.53
CA GLN A 109 -28.84 -12.76 23.06
C GLN A 109 -27.60 -12.31 23.86
N SER A 110 -27.49 -12.72 25.12
CA SER A 110 -26.42 -12.31 26.04
C SER A 110 -25.08 -13.01 25.77
N THR A 111 -25.06 -14.04 24.90
CA THR A 111 -23.86 -14.80 24.53
C THR A 111 -23.37 -14.56 23.09
N ALA A 112 -24.08 -13.74 22.31
CA ALA A 112 -23.70 -13.44 20.93
C ALA A 112 -22.32 -12.76 20.89
N ILE A 113 -21.50 -13.12 19.91
CA ILE A 113 -20.09 -12.70 19.80
C ILE A 113 -19.92 -11.82 18.55
N CYS A 114 -19.12 -10.76 18.66
CA CYS A 114 -18.68 -9.96 17.54
C CYS A 114 -17.68 -10.73 16.67
N THR A 115 -17.73 -10.45 15.38
CA THR A 115 -16.82 -10.96 14.36
C THR A 115 -16.06 -9.80 13.73
N GLU A 116 -15.05 -10.11 12.93
CA GLU A 116 -14.31 -9.11 12.17
C GLU A 116 -15.23 -8.28 11.26
N ALA A 117 -16.33 -8.87 10.75
CA ALA A 117 -17.32 -8.17 9.94
C ALA A 117 -18.18 -7.16 10.73
N ASP A 118 -18.17 -7.22 12.06
CA ASP A 118 -18.84 -6.23 12.91
C ASP A 118 -17.93 -4.99 13.18
N LEU A 119 -16.69 -4.97 12.69
CA LEU A 119 -15.80 -3.80 12.74
C LEU A 119 -16.12 -2.82 11.59
N GLU A 120 -16.04 -1.52 11.88
CA GLU A 120 -16.04 -0.49 10.83
C GLU A 120 -14.79 -0.63 9.94
N THR A 121 -14.88 -0.19 8.69
CA THR A 121 -13.83 -0.38 7.67
C THR A 121 -12.44 0.08 8.14
N VAL A 122 -12.35 1.27 8.75
CA VAL A 122 -11.09 1.83 9.28
C VAL A 122 -10.55 0.95 10.41
N SER A 123 -11.41 0.55 11.35
CA SER A 123 -11.04 -0.28 12.49
C SER A 123 -10.60 -1.69 12.05
N GLN A 124 -11.24 -2.24 11.02
CA GLN A 124 -10.90 -3.54 10.44
C GLN A 124 -9.51 -3.52 9.80
N ARG A 125 -9.18 -2.47 9.03
CA ARG A 125 -7.83 -2.33 8.42
C ARG A 125 -6.76 -2.24 9.50
N LEU A 126 -6.99 -1.43 10.54
CA LEU A 126 -6.08 -1.31 11.68
C LEU A 126 -5.91 -2.62 12.45
N HIS A 127 -7.01 -3.33 12.73
CA HIS A 127 -7.00 -4.63 13.39
C HIS A 127 -6.13 -5.64 12.62
N ASN A 128 -6.38 -5.78 11.30
CA ASN A 128 -5.63 -6.69 10.45
C ASN A 128 -4.14 -6.32 10.35
N ARG A 129 -3.84 -5.02 10.35
CA ARG A 129 -2.46 -4.52 10.34
C ARG A 129 -1.70 -4.92 11.61
N PHE A 130 -2.21 -4.59 12.80
CA PHE A 130 -1.55 -4.92 14.06
C PHE A 130 -1.41 -6.42 14.25
N ARG A 131 -2.43 -7.19 13.85
CA ARG A 131 -2.39 -8.65 13.85
C ARG A 131 -1.26 -9.19 12.97
N ARG A 132 -1.12 -8.69 11.73
CA ARG A 132 -0.05 -9.07 10.78
C ARG A 132 1.33 -8.76 11.34
N LEU A 133 1.53 -7.57 11.92
CA LEU A 133 2.81 -7.15 12.51
C LEU A 133 3.23 -8.03 13.69
N ALA A 134 2.30 -8.36 14.59
CA ALA A 134 2.57 -9.25 15.71
C ALA A 134 2.96 -10.68 15.25
N ILE A 135 2.27 -11.20 14.22
CA ILE A 135 2.56 -12.53 13.65
C ILE A 135 3.95 -12.57 12.99
N GLN A 136 4.32 -11.51 12.24
CA GLN A 136 5.63 -11.41 11.61
C GLN A 136 6.77 -11.46 12.63
N ARG A 137 6.60 -10.80 13.79
CA ARG A 137 7.62 -10.72 14.86
C ARG A 137 7.75 -11.99 15.70
N GLN A 138 6.70 -12.81 15.75
CA GLN A 138 6.74 -14.11 16.44
C GLN A 138 7.51 -15.20 15.68
N ASN A 139 8.04 -14.94 14.47
CA ASN A 139 8.70 -15.94 13.62
C ASN A 139 7.84 -17.22 13.40
N ARG A 140 6.50 -17.08 13.41
CA ARG A 140 5.52 -18.19 13.29
C ARG A 140 5.62 -19.27 14.37
N VAL A 141 6.19 -18.97 15.54
CA VAL A 141 6.18 -19.88 16.70
C VAL A 141 4.79 -19.86 17.35
N SER A 142 3.81 -20.50 16.72
CA SER A 142 2.51 -20.74 17.36
C SER A 142 2.67 -21.89 18.34
N LEU A 143 2.38 -21.63 19.62
CA LEU A 143 2.23 -22.70 20.58
C LEU A 143 0.85 -23.36 20.42
N ILE A 144 0.61 -24.40 21.21
CA ILE A 144 -0.58 -25.26 21.19
C ILE A 144 -1.87 -24.45 20.95
N LYS A 145 -2.70 -24.89 19.99
CA LYS A 145 -4.01 -24.28 19.71
C LYS A 145 -4.85 -24.22 20.99
N LYS A 146 -5.25 -23.01 21.40
CA LYS A 146 -6.11 -22.78 22.56
C LYS A 146 -7.58 -22.73 22.13
N ALA A 147 -8.50 -22.86 23.08
CA ALA A 147 -9.93 -22.70 22.83
C ALA A 147 -10.31 -21.22 22.83
N TYR A 148 -11.12 -20.78 21.85
CA TYR A 148 -11.69 -19.44 21.84
C TYR A 148 -12.63 -19.21 23.03
N TRP A 149 -12.60 -18.01 23.57
CA TRP A 149 -13.45 -17.59 24.68
C TRP A 149 -13.81 -16.11 24.54
N ALA A 150 -14.92 -15.72 25.16
CA ALA A 150 -15.49 -14.40 24.96
C ALA A 150 -15.61 -13.61 26.26
N ILE A 151 -15.46 -12.30 26.18
CA ILE A 151 -15.68 -11.36 27.28
C ILE A 151 -16.99 -10.63 27.05
N TYR A 152 -17.84 -10.65 28.07
CA TYR A 152 -19.24 -10.20 27.97
C TYR A 152 -19.49 -8.84 28.63
N ASP A 153 -18.60 -8.40 29.53
CA ASP A 153 -18.74 -7.15 30.30
C ASP A 153 -17.66 -6.13 29.90
N LYS A 154 -18.10 -4.94 29.46
CA LYS A 154 -17.23 -3.84 29.01
C LYS A 154 -16.30 -3.31 30.10
N ARG A 155 -16.80 -3.17 31.34
CA ARG A 155 -16.03 -2.57 32.45
C ARG A 155 -14.93 -3.52 32.90
N TYR A 156 -15.27 -4.79 33.00
CA TYR A 156 -14.32 -5.86 33.29
C TYR A 156 -13.26 -5.94 32.19
N MET A 157 -13.65 -5.85 30.92
CA MET A 157 -12.70 -5.81 29.81
C MET A 157 -11.74 -4.63 29.91
N GLY A 158 -12.25 -3.43 30.18
CA GLY A 158 -11.44 -2.24 30.37
C GLY A 158 -10.37 -2.46 31.43
N LYS A 159 -10.76 -2.99 32.59
CA LYS A 159 -9.83 -3.31 33.68
C LYS A 159 -8.77 -4.33 33.27
N VAL A 160 -9.15 -5.41 32.58
CA VAL A 160 -8.18 -6.43 32.14
C VAL A 160 -7.15 -5.83 31.17
N ILE A 161 -7.59 -5.00 30.24
CA ILE A 161 -6.69 -4.29 29.31
C ILE A 161 -5.76 -3.34 30.08
N ASP A 162 -6.31 -2.55 31.02
CA ASP A 162 -5.53 -1.61 31.83
C ASP A 162 -4.46 -2.35 32.65
N ASP A 163 -4.83 -3.43 33.34
CA ASP A 163 -3.91 -4.28 34.10
C ASP A 163 -2.78 -4.82 33.18
N ILE A 164 -3.10 -5.25 31.94
CA ILE A 164 -2.09 -5.71 30.97
C ILE A 164 -1.11 -4.58 30.63
N PHE A 165 -1.59 -3.36 30.35
CA PHE A 165 -0.72 -2.23 30.05
C PHE A 165 0.15 -1.84 31.24
N ASP A 166 -0.35 -1.93 32.47
CA ASP A 166 0.45 -1.71 33.68
C ASP A 166 1.60 -2.72 33.78
N PHE A 167 1.33 -4.01 33.52
CA PHE A 167 2.40 -5.02 33.47
C PHE A 167 3.38 -4.81 32.32
N LEU A 168 2.93 -4.33 31.15
CA LEU A 168 3.84 -3.95 30.05
C LEU A 168 4.73 -2.77 30.43
N ASN A 169 4.19 -1.77 31.13
CA ASN A 169 4.95 -0.64 31.65
C ASN A 169 6.03 -1.10 32.64
N GLU A 170 5.70 -1.99 33.56
CA GLU A 170 6.67 -2.54 34.52
C GLU A 170 7.69 -3.46 33.83
N LEU A 171 7.27 -4.28 32.86
CA LEU A 171 8.17 -5.11 32.05
C LEU A 171 9.24 -4.27 31.35
N GLU A 172 8.85 -3.18 30.69
CA GLU A 172 9.77 -2.29 29.98
C GLU A 172 10.68 -1.50 30.93
N LYS A 173 10.24 -1.20 32.16
CA LYS A 173 11.08 -0.58 33.19
C LYS A 173 12.15 -1.53 33.72
N VAL A 174 11.75 -2.78 33.98
CA VAL A 174 12.63 -3.82 34.54
C VAL A 174 13.61 -4.34 33.49
N PHE A 175 13.15 -4.49 32.25
CA PHE A 175 13.93 -5.01 31.13
C PHE A 175 13.79 -4.10 29.91
N PRO A 176 14.51 -2.96 29.89
CA PRO A 176 14.40 -1.98 28.82
C PRO A 176 14.99 -2.53 27.52
N ALA A 177 14.22 -2.43 26.44
CA ALA A 177 14.68 -2.77 25.10
C ALA A 177 15.60 -1.69 24.51
N PRO A 178 16.47 -2.02 23.55
CA PRO A 178 17.31 -1.05 22.86
C PRO A 178 16.45 0.08 22.22
N PRO A 179 16.67 1.37 22.58
CA PRO A 179 15.83 2.46 22.09
C PRO A 179 15.81 2.58 20.56
N GLN A 180 16.93 2.26 19.90
CA GLN A 180 17.05 2.27 18.44
C GLN A 180 16.16 1.21 17.79
N ALA A 181 16.16 -0.02 18.33
CA ALA A 181 15.31 -1.10 17.83
C ALA A 181 13.83 -0.79 18.02
N ILE A 182 13.45 -0.24 19.19
CA ILE A 182 12.09 0.22 19.46
C ILE A 182 11.64 1.31 18.48
N THR A 183 12.51 2.28 18.19
CA THR A 183 12.24 3.37 17.24
C THR A 183 12.01 2.85 15.83
N GLN A 184 12.90 1.98 15.34
CA GLN A 184 12.76 1.37 14.00
C GLN A 184 11.48 0.52 13.89
N LEU A 185 11.19 -0.27 14.92
CA LEU A 185 10.01 -1.13 14.93
C LEU A 185 8.71 -0.32 14.95
N VAL A 186 8.63 0.77 15.71
CA VAL A 186 7.43 1.62 15.74
C VAL A 186 7.26 2.40 14.42
N GLU A 187 8.35 2.83 13.79
CA GLU A 187 8.30 3.48 12.47
C GLU A 187 7.76 2.53 11.40
N MET A 188 8.18 1.28 11.40
CA MET A 188 7.63 0.24 10.52
C MET A 188 6.16 -0.08 10.81
N GLU A 189 5.71 0.01 12.07
CA GLU A 189 4.29 -0.23 12.40
C GLU A 189 3.37 0.75 11.69
N ILE A 190 3.81 2.01 11.56
CA ILE A 190 3.00 3.08 10.98
C ILE A 190 3.41 3.46 9.56
N SER A 191 4.49 2.90 9.00
CA SER A 191 5.09 3.31 7.72
C SER A 191 4.12 3.27 6.54
N GLU A 192 3.23 2.29 6.47
CA GLU A 192 2.21 2.16 5.41
C GLU A 192 0.85 2.80 5.79
N VAL A 193 0.72 3.43 6.97
CA VAL A 193 -0.52 4.14 7.36
C VAL A 193 -0.46 5.58 6.84
N ASN A 194 -1.17 5.87 5.76
CA ASN A 194 -1.21 7.21 5.15
C ASN A 194 -2.56 7.93 5.34
N ASP A 195 -3.59 7.21 5.78
CA ASP A 195 -4.92 7.74 6.07
C ASP A 195 -4.90 8.52 7.41
N GLN A 196 -5.40 9.77 7.39
CA GLN A 196 -5.43 10.63 8.58
C GLN A 196 -6.42 10.16 9.66
N GLN A 197 -7.53 9.55 9.26
CA GLN A 197 -8.52 8.98 10.16
C GLN A 197 -7.97 7.74 10.86
N GLU A 198 -7.21 6.90 10.13
CA GLU A 198 -6.46 5.78 10.71
C GLU A 198 -5.44 6.25 11.74
N LEU A 199 -4.60 7.24 11.38
CA LEU A 199 -3.60 7.78 12.32
C LEU A 199 -4.26 8.38 13.56
N LYS A 200 -5.37 9.11 13.41
CA LYS A 200 -6.10 9.66 14.56
C LYS A 200 -6.66 8.56 15.45
N MET A 201 -7.24 7.51 14.86
CA MET A 201 -7.76 6.38 15.62
C MET A 201 -6.66 5.60 16.35
N ILE A 202 -5.49 5.37 15.71
CA ILE A 202 -4.32 4.81 16.38
C ILE A 202 -3.89 5.70 17.55
N GLN A 203 -3.82 7.01 17.32
CA GLN A 203 -3.44 7.97 18.37
C GLN A 203 -4.41 7.91 19.56
N ASP A 204 -5.72 7.89 19.31
CA ASP A 204 -6.74 7.86 20.36
C ASP A 204 -6.71 6.56 21.17
N VAL A 205 -6.39 5.43 20.53
CA VAL A 205 -6.29 4.12 21.19
C VAL A 205 -4.95 3.93 21.91
N ALA A 206 -3.85 4.46 21.36
CA ALA A 206 -2.51 4.36 21.95
C ALA A 206 -2.25 5.40 23.05
N LYS A 207 -3.06 6.45 23.12
CA LYS A 207 -2.89 7.54 24.07
C LYS A 207 -2.77 7.04 25.51
N ASP A 208 -1.70 7.45 26.19
CA ASP A 208 -1.37 7.07 27.58
C ASP A 208 -1.13 5.55 27.79
N LEU A 209 -1.24 4.72 26.74
CA LEU A 209 -1.09 3.26 26.78
C LEU A 209 0.15 2.76 26.01
N ASP A 210 0.57 3.47 24.97
CA ASP A 210 1.80 3.21 24.21
C ASP A 210 2.39 4.55 23.73
N LEU A 211 3.18 5.18 24.60
CA LEU A 211 3.73 6.52 24.37
C LEU A 211 4.63 6.58 23.13
N VAL A 212 5.29 5.47 22.79
CA VAL A 212 6.18 5.38 21.63
C VAL A 212 5.35 5.37 20.34
N LEU A 213 4.30 4.55 20.28
CA LEU A 213 3.36 4.54 19.16
C LEU A 213 2.59 5.86 19.06
N GLU A 214 2.15 6.42 20.19
CA GLU A 214 1.49 7.73 20.22
C GLU A 214 2.41 8.83 19.66
N ALA A 215 3.68 8.86 20.05
CA ALA A 215 4.65 9.84 19.58
C ALA A 215 4.96 9.67 18.08
N ALA A 216 5.17 8.43 17.63
CA ALA A 216 5.44 8.10 16.23
C ALA A 216 4.23 8.47 15.36
N THR A 217 3.02 8.10 15.77
CA THR A 217 1.78 8.45 15.07
C THR A 217 1.53 9.96 15.10
N LYS A 218 1.82 10.67 16.19
CA LYS A 218 1.78 12.15 16.21
C LYS A 218 2.79 12.77 15.26
N SER A 219 4.00 12.24 15.20
CA SER A 219 5.05 12.69 14.29
C SER A 219 4.64 12.48 12.85
N LYS A 220 4.17 11.27 12.51
CA LYS A 220 3.67 10.93 11.17
C LYS A 220 2.40 11.70 10.83
N PHE A 221 1.49 11.92 11.78
CA PHE A 221 0.33 12.78 11.59
C PHE A 221 0.77 14.23 11.34
N ARG A 222 1.81 14.74 12.00
CA ARG A 222 2.41 16.05 11.68
C ARG A 222 3.24 16.05 10.42
N GLU A 223 3.74 14.91 9.96
CA GLU A 223 4.44 14.79 8.69
C GLU A 223 3.45 14.72 7.55
N ILE A 224 2.33 14.01 7.69
CA ILE A 224 1.23 13.99 6.72
C ILE A 224 0.46 15.29 6.80
N THR A 225 0.21 15.85 7.97
CA THR A 225 -0.39 17.18 8.11
C THR A 225 0.63 18.25 7.77
N GLY A 226 1.93 18.04 7.91
CA GLY A 226 2.99 18.97 7.55
C GLY A 226 3.35 18.87 6.08
N LYS A 227 3.22 17.71 5.45
CA LYS A 227 3.18 17.53 4.00
C LYS A 227 1.86 18.06 3.48
N ASN A 228 0.72 17.85 4.12
CA ASN A 228 -0.56 18.40 3.68
C ASN A 228 -0.66 19.89 3.98
N THR A 229 -0.02 20.45 5.01
CA THR A 229 -0.05 21.88 5.36
C THR A 229 1.17 22.59 4.81
N ALA A 230 2.28 21.94 4.46
CA ALA A 230 3.31 22.52 3.61
C ALA A 230 2.94 22.35 2.15
N HIS A 231 2.27 21.29 1.70
CA HIS A 231 1.64 21.20 0.38
C HIS A 231 0.50 22.21 0.36
N ILE A 232 -0.45 22.24 1.30
CA ILE A 232 -1.49 23.27 1.38
C ILE A 232 -0.92 24.67 1.66
N LEU A 233 0.12 24.92 2.46
CA LEU A 233 0.72 26.27 2.63
C LEU A 233 1.58 26.68 1.43
N PHE A 234 2.25 25.75 0.76
CA PHE A 234 2.94 26.01 -0.50
C PHE A 234 1.93 26.26 -1.63
N LEU A 235 0.78 25.59 -1.58
CA LEU A 235 -0.39 25.75 -2.44
C LEU A 235 -1.37 26.86 -2.03
N THR A 236 -1.26 27.41 -0.82
CA THR A 236 -2.06 28.55 -0.33
C THR A 236 -1.22 29.81 -0.23
N MET A 237 0.11 29.71 -0.31
CA MET A 237 1.00 30.83 -0.63
C MET A 237 1.15 31.04 -2.13
N ASN A 238 0.90 30.02 -2.97
CA ASN A 238 0.77 30.12 -4.43
C ASN A 238 -0.44 29.31 -4.90
N ALA A 239 -1.38 29.93 -5.62
CA ALA A 239 -2.61 29.29 -6.07
C ALA A 239 -2.36 27.91 -6.73
N LEU A 240 -3.05 26.87 -6.24
CA LEU A 240 -3.21 25.59 -6.95
C LEU A 240 -3.53 25.85 -8.41
N LEU A 241 -2.80 25.20 -9.31
CA LEU A 241 -3.15 25.26 -10.72
C LEU A 241 -4.50 24.58 -10.92
N SER A 242 -5.41 25.30 -11.57
CA SER A 242 -6.62 24.71 -12.14
C SER A 242 -6.26 23.65 -13.17
N ARG A 243 -7.23 22.80 -13.51
CA ARG A 243 -7.12 21.81 -14.58
C ARG A 243 -6.56 22.39 -15.88
N THR A 244 -7.11 23.54 -16.30
CA THR A 244 -6.68 24.22 -17.52
C THR A 244 -5.24 24.70 -17.42
N GLU A 245 -4.81 25.18 -16.26
CA GLU A 245 -3.42 25.62 -16.05
C GLU A 245 -2.44 24.44 -16.05
N LEU A 246 -2.78 23.31 -15.42
CA LEU A 246 -1.96 22.08 -15.46
C LEU A 246 -1.75 21.60 -16.90
N ILE A 247 -2.84 21.53 -17.69
CA ILE A 247 -2.78 21.15 -19.11
C ILE A 247 -1.91 22.16 -19.88
N THR A 248 -2.16 23.46 -19.68
CA THR A 248 -1.43 24.54 -20.35
C THR A 248 0.07 24.48 -20.06
N VAL A 249 0.46 24.23 -18.80
CA VAL A 249 1.87 24.10 -18.41
C VAL A 249 2.51 22.88 -19.09
N LEU A 250 1.83 21.73 -19.13
CA LEU A 250 2.35 20.55 -19.82
C LEU A 250 2.49 20.79 -21.33
N GLU A 251 1.48 21.38 -21.97
CA GLU A 251 1.53 21.76 -23.39
C GLU A 251 2.67 22.73 -23.67
N LYS A 252 2.92 23.67 -22.76
CA LYS A 252 4.02 24.62 -22.86
C LYS A 252 5.38 23.94 -22.71
N ILE A 253 5.52 22.97 -21.80
CA ILE A 253 6.73 22.15 -21.68
C ILE A 253 7.00 21.40 -22.99
N ILE A 254 5.97 20.78 -23.58
CA ILE A 254 6.09 20.01 -24.83
C ILE A 254 6.44 20.92 -26.02
N SER A 255 5.75 22.06 -26.18
CA SER A 255 5.99 23.01 -27.27
C SER A 255 7.36 23.66 -27.18
N THR A 256 7.76 24.19 -26.02
CA THR A 256 9.09 24.80 -25.82
C THR A 256 10.22 23.80 -26.02
N GLN A 257 10.02 22.52 -25.66
CA GLN A 257 10.95 21.45 -26.00
C GLN A 257 11.08 21.29 -27.53
N ASN A 258 9.97 21.15 -28.26
CA ASN A 258 9.98 20.95 -29.70
C ASN A 258 10.60 22.14 -30.46
N GLU A 259 10.34 23.36 -29.99
CA GLU A 259 10.82 24.61 -30.58
C GLU A 259 12.27 24.93 -30.20
N GLY A 260 12.84 24.18 -29.24
CA GLY A 260 14.20 24.40 -28.74
C GLY A 260 14.35 25.65 -27.87
N GLU A 261 13.26 26.12 -27.24
CA GLU A 261 13.23 27.29 -26.35
C GLU A 261 13.70 26.92 -24.93
N TRP A 262 14.95 26.48 -24.80
CA TRP A 262 15.49 25.89 -23.57
C TRP A 262 15.42 26.81 -22.34
N THR A 263 15.57 28.13 -22.53
CA THR A 263 15.50 29.11 -21.43
C THR A 263 14.08 29.18 -20.85
N ILE A 264 13.05 29.08 -21.69
CA ILE A 264 11.66 29.08 -21.23
C ILE A 264 11.37 27.74 -20.56
N LEU A 265 11.79 26.63 -21.17
CA LEU A 265 11.64 25.30 -20.58
C LEU A 265 12.29 25.20 -19.19
N GLU A 266 13.47 25.79 -19.01
CA GLU A 266 14.15 25.84 -17.71
C GLU A 266 13.32 26.56 -16.62
N SER A 267 12.55 27.58 -16.99
CA SER A 267 11.65 28.28 -16.05
C SER A 267 10.43 27.46 -15.62
N LEU A 268 10.06 26.45 -16.41
CA LEU A 268 8.90 25.57 -16.18
C LEU A 268 9.25 24.30 -15.39
N VAL A 269 10.53 24.11 -15.04
CA VAL A 269 11.02 22.91 -14.35
C VAL A 269 11.67 23.30 -13.03
N GLN A 270 11.41 22.51 -11.98
CA GLN A 270 12.02 22.69 -10.67
C GLN A 270 13.54 22.50 -10.74
N PRO A 271 14.34 23.16 -9.85
CA PRO A 271 15.79 23.03 -9.86
C PRO A 271 16.30 21.59 -9.72
N ASN A 272 15.57 20.78 -8.96
CA ASN A 272 15.75 19.33 -8.88
C ASN A 272 14.43 18.66 -9.25
N ILE A 273 14.50 17.67 -10.13
CA ILE A 273 13.35 16.91 -10.61
C ILE A 273 13.54 15.44 -10.23
N LEU A 274 12.48 14.78 -9.81
CA LEU A 274 12.48 13.33 -9.63
C LEU A 274 12.08 12.67 -10.95
N ILE A 275 12.97 11.87 -11.55
CA ILE A 275 12.71 11.09 -12.77
C ILE A 275 12.69 9.62 -12.40
N ASP A 276 11.55 8.96 -12.55
CA ASP A 276 11.34 7.56 -12.18
C ASP A 276 11.70 7.22 -10.71
N GLY A 277 11.87 8.23 -9.86
CA GLY A 277 12.22 8.10 -8.43
C GLY A 277 13.61 8.65 -8.11
N ASP A 278 14.45 8.84 -9.13
CA ASP A 278 15.82 9.34 -8.98
C ASP A 278 15.87 10.86 -9.08
N SER A 279 16.58 11.50 -8.16
CA SER A 279 16.77 12.95 -8.20
C SER A 279 17.80 13.34 -9.25
N GLN A 280 17.39 14.20 -10.18
CA GLN A 280 18.23 14.73 -11.26
C GLN A 280 18.25 16.26 -11.20
N GLN A 281 19.39 16.88 -11.51
CA GLN A 281 19.47 18.33 -11.64
C GLN A 281 18.74 18.79 -12.90
N ARG A 282 18.05 19.93 -12.81
CA ARG A 282 17.35 20.53 -13.96
C ARG A 282 18.22 20.66 -15.20
N SER A 283 19.48 21.07 -15.05
CA SER A 283 20.41 21.23 -16.17
C SER A 283 20.68 19.91 -16.91
N GLU A 284 20.75 18.80 -16.19
CA GLU A 284 20.98 17.47 -16.77
C GLU A 284 19.71 16.98 -17.49
N PHE A 285 18.54 17.19 -16.88
CA PHE A 285 17.25 16.86 -17.49
C PHE A 285 17.04 17.63 -18.81
N ILE A 286 17.29 18.94 -18.80
CA ILE A 286 17.20 19.78 -20.00
C ILE A 286 18.23 19.36 -21.06
N ALA A 287 19.43 18.94 -20.66
CA ALA A 287 20.45 18.46 -21.59
C ALA A 287 20.02 17.16 -22.30
N ASP A 288 19.41 16.20 -21.59
CA ASP A 288 18.87 14.97 -22.18
C ASP A 288 17.73 15.29 -23.19
N LEU A 289 16.79 16.18 -22.83
CA LEU A 289 15.74 16.62 -23.75
C LEU A 289 16.32 17.29 -25.00
N ARG A 290 17.34 18.15 -24.83
CA ARG A 290 18.05 18.80 -25.93
C ARG A 290 18.70 17.80 -26.87
N SER A 291 19.38 16.79 -26.33
CA SER A 291 20.01 15.74 -27.13
C SER A 291 18.98 15.00 -28.01
N ARG A 292 17.79 14.74 -27.47
CA ARG A 292 16.71 14.03 -28.20
C ARG A 292 16.10 14.87 -29.32
N VAL A 293 15.91 16.16 -29.09
CA VAL A 293 15.40 17.09 -30.13
C VAL A 293 16.45 17.27 -31.23
N GLN A 294 17.73 17.37 -30.88
CA GLN A 294 18.83 17.41 -31.84
C GLN A 294 18.94 16.12 -32.68
N SER A 295 18.53 14.97 -32.15
CA SER A 295 18.40 13.72 -32.91
C SER A 295 17.11 13.61 -33.73
N GLY A 296 16.35 14.71 -33.89
CA GLY A 296 15.15 14.74 -34.74
C GLY A 296 13.89 14.18 -34.09
N SER A 297 13.81 14.16 -32.75
CA SER A 297 12.62 13.76 -32.00
C SER A 297 11.70 14.94 -31.69
N THR A 298 10.40 14.79 -31.94
CA THR A 298 9.36 15.73 -31.52
C THR A 298 8.26 15.02 -30.75
N SER A 299 7.51 15.77 -29.92
CA SER A 299 6.47 15.22 -29.04
C SER A 299 5.14 15.94 -29.25
N LYS A 300 4.02 15.23 -29.20
CA LYS A 300 2.68 15.80 -29.28
C LYS A 300 1.79 15.23 -28.18
N LEU A 301 1.15 16.10 -27.41
CA LEU A 301 0.13 15.68 -26.44
C LEU A 301 -1.08 15.11 -27.19
N ASP A 302 -1.55 13.93 -26.78
CA ASP A 302 -2.67 13.24 -27.42
C ASP A 302 -3.88 13.09 -26.49
N SER A 303 -3.66 12.60 -25.27
CA SER A 303 -4.70 12.49 -24.25
C SER A 303 -4.13 12.61 -22.84
N TYR A 304 -4.99 12.90 -21.87
CA TYR A 304 -4.57 13.13 -20.49
C TYR A 304 -5.67 12.81 -19.46
N VAL A 305 -5.21 12.57 -18.23
CA VAL A 305 -5.99 12.44 -16.99
C VAL A 305 -5.41 13.44 -15.99
N VAL A 306 -6.24 14.29 -15.40
CA VAL A 306 -5.76 15.35 -14.50
C VAL A 306 -6.37 15.16 -13.11
N ASP A 307 -5.50 15.17 -12.10
CA ASP A 307 -5.88 15.27 -10.70
C ASP A 307 -5.45 16.65 -10.18
N THR A 308 -6.43 17.53 -9.99
CA THR A 308 -6.20 18.88 -9.50
C THR A 308 -5.83 18.93 -8.02
N ASN A 309 -6.23 17.94 -7.22
CA ASN A 309 -5.88 17.87 -5.81
C ASN A 309 -4.42 17.43 -5.64
N ALA A 310 -4.00 16.44 -6.42
CA ALA A 310 -2.62 15.96 -6.45
C ALA A 310 -1.67 16.87 -7.25
N GLN A 311 -2.19 17.89 -7.95
CA GLN A 311 -1.44 18.72 -8.90
C GLN A 311 -0.66 17.89 -9.92
N ALA A 312 -1.37 16.90 -10.49
CA ALA A 312 -0.77 15.86 -11.32
C ALA A 312 -1.51 15.71 -12.65
N ILE A 313 -0.77 15.31 -13.68
CA ILE A 313 -1.29 14.95 -14.99
C ILE A 313 -0.62 13.65 -15.46
N ALA A 314 -1.44 12.66 -15.81
CA ALA A 314 -0.99 11.58 -16.66
C ALA A 314 -1.27 11.95 -18.12
N ALA A 315 -0.34 11.70 -19.02
CA ALA A 315 -0.50 12.07 -20.41
C ALA A 315 0.07 11.01 -21.34
N ARG A 316 -0.70 10.71 -22.39
CA ARG A 316 -0.22 10.01 -23.57
C ARG A 316 0.37 11.03 -24.54
N ILE A 317 1.62 10.81 -24.90
CA ILE A 317 2.41 11.63 -25.81
C ILE A 317 2.73 10.79 -27.04
N ILE A 318 2.43 11.32 -28.22
CA ILE A 318 2.90 10.74 -29.49
C ILE A 318 4.28 11.31 -29.77
N LYS A 319 5.25 10.41 -29.82
CA LYS A 319 6.62 10.71 -30.18
C LYS A 319 6.79 10.46 -31.66
N THR A 320 7.47 11.39 -32.31
CA THR A 320 7.94 11.24 -33.67
C THR A 320 9.46 11.20 -33.64
N GLU A 321 10.06 10.26 -34.35
CA GLU A 321 11.49 10.25 -34.64
C GLU A 321 11.74 10.31 -36.16
N THR A 322 12.78 11.03 -36.55
CA THR A 322 13.20 11.19 -37.95
C THR A 322 14.57 10.52 -38.13
N ALA A 323 14.60 9.34 -38.75
CA ALA A 323 15.85 8.59 -38.96
C ALA A 323 16.65 9.09 -40.18
N SER A 324 15.97 9.68 -41.16
CA SER A 324 16.55 10.31 -42.36
C SER A 324 15.55 11.33 -42.93
N SER A 325 15.92 12.07 -43.99
CA SER A 325 15.04 13.08 -44.61
C SER A 325 13.69 12.56 -45.12
N THR A 326 13.52 11.24 -45.24
CA THR A 326 12.32 10.58 -45.76
C THR A 326 11.70 9.55 -44.82
N GLU A 327 12.35 9.21 -43.70
CA GLU A 327 11.89 8.14 -42.80
C GLU A 327 11.51 8.72 -41.44
N ARG A 328 10.20 8.85 -41.23
CA ARG A 328 9.56 9.30 -39.99
C ARG A 328 8.71 8.15 -39.46
N PHE A 329 8.83 7.88 -38.17
CA PHE A 329 7.98 6.90 -37.48
C PHE A 329 7.49 7.46 -36.15
N GLU A 330 6.40 6.88 -35.66
CA GLU A 330 5.74 7.30 -34.44
C GLU A 330 5.67 6.16 -33.43
N TYR A 331 5.65 6.52 -32.16
CA TYR A 331 5.40 5.61 -31.04
C TYR A 331 4.79 6.40 -29.89
N GLN A 332 4.15 5.71 -28.96
CA GLN A 332 3.54 6.32 -27.78
C GLN A 332 4.50 6.31 -26.57
N GLU A 333 4.36 7.34 -25.73
CA GLU A 333 4.95 7.47 -24.41
C GLU A 333 3.82 7.84 -23.45
N ILE A 334 3.69 7.15 -22.31
CA ILE A 334 2.76 7.53 -21.25
C ILE A 334 3.59 8.06 -20.08
N ILE A 335 3.32 9.30 -19.69
CA ILE A 335 3.98 9.96 -18.57
C ILE A 335 3.00 10.19 -17.43
N LEU A 336 3.51 10.22 -16.20
CA LEU A 336 2.83 10.78 -15.04
C LEU A 336 3.70 11.93 -14.51
N ALA A 337 3.14 13.12 -14.37
CA ALA A 337 3.86 14.34 -14.05
C ALA A 337 3.20 15.11 -12.91
N TRP A 338 3.99 15.62 -11.97
CA TRP A 338 3.52 16.42 -10.83
C TRP A 338 4.13 17.81 -10.83
N PHE A 339 3.34 18.78 -10.39
CA PHE A 339 3.70 20.19 -10.39
C PHE A 339 3.72 20.78 -8.98
N VAL A 340 4.72 21.62 -8.76
CA VAL A 340 4.98 22.33 -7.51
C VAL A 340 5.26 23.78 -7.93
N ASP A 341 4.49 24.76 -7.45
CA ASP A 341 4.53 26.16 -7.93
C ASP A 341 4.38 26.31 -9.44
N GLY A 342 3.53 25.47 -10.06
CA GLY A 342 3.34 25.44 -11.50
C GLY A 342 4.59 25.05 -12.32
N ARG A 343 5.59 24.43 -11.67
CA ARG A 343 6.79 23.89 -12.31
C ARG A 343 6.86 22.38 -12.14
N LEU A 344 7.32 21.68 -13.17
CA LEU A 344 7.48 20.23 -13.18
C LEU A 344 8.46 19.80 -12.09
N SER A 345 8.04 18.88 -11.21
CA SER A 345 8.78 18.46 -10.02
C SER A 345 9.07 16.96 -9.98
N ASN A 346 8.17 16.14 -10.54
CA ASN A 346 8.31 14.69 -10.63
C ASN A 346 7.78 14.24 -11.99
N LEU A 347 8.45 13.29 -12.60
CA LEU A 347 8.09 12.70 -13.89
C LEU A 347 8.38 11.20 -13.84
N LYS A 348 7.34 10.39 -14.03
CA LYS A 348 7.48 8.98 -14.40
C LYS A 348 7.25 8.87 -15.90
N THR A 349 8.11 8.15 -16.61
CA THR A 349 7.96 8.02 -18.07
C THR A 349 8.12 6.57 -18.52
N LEU A 350 7.25 6.15 -19.44
CA LEU A 350 7.35 4.84 -20.07
C LEU A 350 7.03 4.94 -21.57
N ARG A 351 7.92 4.36 -22.38
CA ARG A 351 7.85 4.39 -23.85
C ARG A 351 7.53 3.03 -24.41
N ASP A 352 6.75 3.01 -25.48
CA ASP A 352 6.57 1.83 -26.29
C ASP A 352 7.81 1.58 -27.17
N ASN A 353 8.84 1.01 -26.54
CA ASN A 353 10.11 0.75 -27.21
C ASN A 353 10.01 -0.34 -28.27
N ASP A 354 9.02 -1.23 -28.20
CA ASP A 354 8.75 -2.22 -29.25
C ASP A 354 8.21 -1.56 -30.50
N ALA A 355 7.17 -0.72 -30.39
CA ALA A 355 6.66 0.07 -31.51
C ALA A 355 7.76 0.98 -32.09
N ARG A 356 8.56 1.61 -31.21
CA ARG A 356 9.70 2.45 -31.62
C ARG A 356 10.73 1.67 -32.44
N ARG A 357 11.11 0.45 -32.02
CA ARG A 357 12.04 -0.42 -32.77
C ARG A 357 11.44 -0.96 -34.06
N ALA A 358 10.13 -1.24 -34.06
CA ALA A 358 9.39 -1.67 -35.25
C ALA A 358 9.22 -0.55 -36.29
N LYS A 359 9.51 0.71 -35.92
CA LYS A 359 9.41 1.90 -36.78
C LYS A 359 8.03 2.04 -37.42
N GLN A 360 6.99 1.93 -36.61
CA GLN A 360 5.62 2.07 -37.07
C GLN A 360 5.38 3.46 -37.70
N ALA A 361 4.80 3.49 -38.91
CA ALA A 361 4.68 4.72 -39.69
C ALA A 361 3.82 5.80 -39.03
N SER A 362 2.78 5.40 -38.29
CA SER A 362 1.91 6.32 -37.55
C SER A 362 1.27 5.61 -36.36
N GLU A 363 1.12 6.36 -35.27
CA GLU A 363 0.47 5.92 -34.04
C GLU A 363 -1.03 6.31 -34.05
N THR A 364 -1.89 5.47 -33.47
CA THR A 364 -3.33 5.75 -33.50
C THR A 364 -3.66 6.88 -32.51
N ALA A 365 -4.23 7.98 -33.01
CA ALA A 365 -4.65 9.11 -32.17
C ALA A 365 -5.86 8.75 -31.31
N THR A 366 -5.95 9.36 -30.12
CA THR A 366 -7.15 9.24 -29.29
C THR A 366 -8.33 9.95 -29.97
N SER A 367 -9.47 9.26 -30.08
CA SER A 367 -10.68 9.85 -30.65
C SER A 367 -11.13 11.07 -29.86
N SER A 368 -11.53 12.15 -30.55
CA SER A 368 -12.08 13.36 -29.91
C SER A 368 -13.32 13.07 -29.07
N LEU A 369 -14.07 12.01 -29.39
CA LEU A 369 -15.23 11.56 -28.62
C LEU A 369 -14.85 11.09 -27.20
N LEU A 370 -13.60 10.67 -26.98
CA LEU A 370 -13.09 10.31 -25.65
C LEU A 370 -12.70 11.53 -24.81
N GLN A 371 -12.64 12.72 -25.44
CA GLN A 371 -12.34 13.96 -24.74
C GLN A 371 -13.58 14.58 -24.09
N GLU A 372 -14.79 14.14 -24.45
CA GLU A 372 -16.04 14.61 -23.84
C GLU A 372 -16.05 14.34 -22.33
N ALA A 373 -16.54 15.33 -21.57
CA ALA A 373 -16.64 15.25 -20.13
C ALA A 373 -17.82 14.36 -19.73
N LYS A 374 -17.54 13.28 -19.01
CA LYS A 374 -18.55 12.42 -18.40
C LYS A 374 -18.34 12.38 -16.89
N PRO A 375 -18.89 13.36 -16.16
CA PRO A 375 -18.77 13.41 -14.70
C PRO A 375 -19.36 12.16 -14.08
N THR A 376 -18.70 11.65 -13.05
CA THR A 376 -19.19 10.51 -12.28
C THR A 376 -19.22 10.84 -10.80
N SER A 377 -20.25 10.38 -10.11
CA SER A 377 -20.31 10.38 -8.65
C SER A 377 -19.74 9.09 -8.05
N ILE A 378 -19.22 8.20 -8.90
CA ILE A 378 -18.63 6.92 -8.49
C ILE A 378 -17.21 7.21 -8.02
N ASP A 379 -16.86 6.60 -6.89
CA ASP A 379 -15.50 6.59 -6.38
C ASP A 379 -14.62 5.75 -7.32
N LEU A 380 -13.99 6.39 -8.29
CA LEU A 380 -13.12 5.75 -9.27
C LEU A 380 -11.86 5.17 -8.64
N ASP A 381 -11.42 5.71 -7.50
CA ASP A 381 -10.26 5.23 -6.76
C ASP A 381 -10.54 3.84 -6.17
N ALA A 382 -11.66 3.73 -5.45
CA ALA A 382 -12.13 2.45 -4.91
C ALA A 382 -12.49 1.44 -6.01
N LEU A 383 -13.14 1.91 -7.09
CA LEU A 383 -13.50 1.07 -8.23
C LEU A 383 -12.25 0.47 -8.91
N TYR A 384 -11.23 1.31 -9.15
CA TYR A 384 -10.00 0.87 -9.80
C TYR A 384 -9.20 -0.10 -8.90
N CYS A 385 -9.12 0.16 -7.60
CA CYS A 385 -8.50 -0.76 -6.65
C CYS A 385 -9.20 -2.13 -6.64
N ALA A 386 -10.54 -2.15 -6.67
CA ALA A 386 -11.31 -3.40 -6.75
C ALA A 386 -11.10 -4.15 -8.08
N TYR A 387 -10.97 -3.41 -9.18
CA TYR A 387 -10.64 -3.97 -10.50
C TYR A 387 -9.26 -4.64 -10.49
N ILE A 388 -8.21 -3.97 -10.01
CA ILE A 388 -6.86 -4.55 -9.88
C ILE A 388 -6.86 -5.74 -8.93
N LYS A 389 -7.59 -5.67 -7.81
CA LYS A 389 -7.77 -6.82 -6.90
C LYS A 389 -8.34 -8.02 -7.63
N SER A 390 -9.35 -7.82 -8.50
CA SER A 390 -9.93 -8.93 -9.28
C SER A 390 -8.94 -9.54 -10.28
N ILE A 391 -7.96 -8.79 -10.78
CA ILE A 391 -6.87 -9.32 -11.61
C ILE A 391 -5.95 -10.19 -10.75
N ASN A 392 -5.48 -9.66 -9.61
CA ASN A 392 -4.58 -10.36 -8.70
C ASN A 392 -5.18 -11.64 -8.10
N ASP A 393 -6.47 -11.61 -7.72
CA ASP A 393 -7.21 -12.77 -7.22
C ASP A 393 -7.61 -13.75 -8.33
N GLN A 394 -7.38 -13.41 -9.60
CA GLN A 394 -7.80 -14.17 -10.79
C GLN A 394 -9.31 -14.43 -10.87
N THR A 395 -10.13 -13.51 -10.34
CA THR A 395 -11.60 -13.58 -10.35
C THR A 395 -12.24 -12.82 -11.52
N MET A 396 -11.46 -12.50 -12.55
CA MET A 396 -11.88 -11.60 -13.65
C MET A 396 -13.13 -12.10 -14.37
N GLU A 397 -13.26 -13.39 -14.65
CA GLU A 397 -14.43 -13.96 -15.35
C GLU A 397 -15.75 -13.70 -14.62
N ALA A 398 -15.74 -13.71 -13.29
CA ALA A 398 -16.93 -13.45 -12.48
C ALA A 398 -17.23 -11.95 -12.32
N ASN A 399 -16.21 -11.11 -12.35
CA ASN A 399 -16.32 -9.73 -11.86
C ASN A 399 -16.16 -8.65 -12.95
N PHE A 400 -15.52 -8.93 -14.08
CA PHE A 400 -15.22 -7.90 -15.09
C PHE A 400 -16.45 -7.27 -15.73
N GLU A 401 -17.61 -7.93 -15.77
CA GLU A 401 -18.85 -7.29 -16.21
C GLU A 401 -19.29 -6.12 -15.30
N THR A 402 -18.81 -6.08 -14.06
CA THR A 402 -19.04 -4.98 -13.12
C THR A 402 -18.16 -3.77 -13.47
N PHE A 403 -16.92 -4.02 -13.90
CA PHE A 403 -15.91 -2.98 -14.14
C PHE A 403 -15.87 -2.50 -15.59
N CYS A 404 -16.23 -3.35 -16.55
CA CYS A 404 -16.05 -3.11 -17.99
C CYS A 404 -17.41 -3.01 -18.69
N LYS A 405 -17.49 -2.17 -19.72
CA LYS A 405 -18.55 -2.30 -20.73
C LYS A 405 -18.34 -3.62 -21.51
N PRO A 406 -19.36 -4.15 -22.21
CA PRO A 406 -19.25 -5.43 -22.95
C PRO A 406 -18.13 -5.47 -24.00
N VAL A 407 -17.75 -4.30 -24.52
CA VAL A 407 -16.62 -4.10 -25.42
C VAL A 407 -15.70 -3.04 -24.81
N VAL A 408 -14.41 -3.35 -24.77
CA VAL A 408 -13.33 -2.46 -24.29
C VAL A 408 -12.33 -2.28 -25.43
N SER A 409 -12.01 -1.03 -25.76
CA SER A 409 -10.95 -0.71 -26.71
C SER A 409 -9.61 -0.63 -25.99
N HIS A 410 -8.76 -1.62 -26.19
CA HIS A 410 -7.41 -1.65 -25.61
C HIS A 410 -6.37 -1.36 -26.68
N ASN A 411 -5.63 -0.26 -26.54
CA ASN A 411 -4.68 0.26 -27.52
C ASN A 411 -5.28 0.31 -28.93
N ALA A 412 -6.44 0.97 -29.04
CA ALA A 412 -7.26 1.09 -30.26
C ALA A 412 -7.83 -0.22 -30.85
N VAL A 413 -7.61 -1.37 -30.22
CA VAL A 413 -8.20 -2.64 -30.65
C VAL A 413 -9.39 -3.00 -29.76
N GLU A 414 -10.59 -3.02 -30.34
CA GLU A 414 -11.81 -3.47 -29.67
C GLU A 414 -11.70 -4.94 -29.25
N LYS A 415 -12.07 -5.23 -28.00
CA LYS A 415 -12.09 -6.56 -27.41
C LYS A 415 -13.40 -6.76 -26.68
N THR A 416 -13.99 -7.94 -26.81
CA THR A 416 -15.00 -8.39 -25.85
C THR A 416 -14.36 -8.55 -24.47
N ILE A 417 -15.18 -8.58 -23.41
CA ILE A 417 -14.68 -8.86 -22.06
C ILE A 417 -13.83 -10.15 -22.02
N ALA A 418 -14.28 -11.22 -22.68
CA ALA A 418 -13.53 -12.47 -22.74
C ALA A 418 -12.17 -12.34 -23.43
N GLN A 419 -12.09 -11.59 -24.53
CA GLN A 419 -10.81 -11.32 -25.22
C GLN A 419 -9.89 -10.44 -24.39
N TYR A 420 -10.45 -9.50 -23.62
CA TYR A 420 -9.69 -8.64 -22.73
C TYR A 420 -9.14 -9.40 -21.52
N ILE A 421 -9.94 -10.30 -20.93
CA ILE A 421 -9.48 -11.24 -19.89
C ILE A 421 -8.35 -12.12 -20.43
N ALA A 422 -8.53 -12.70 -21.63
CA ALA A 422 -7.52 -13.57 -22.23
C ALA A 422 -6.16 -12.86 -22.44
N LEU A 423 -6.17 -11.57 -22.80
CA LEU A 423 -4.96 -10.75 -22.90
C LEU A 423 -4.21 -10.68 -21.56
N ILE A 424 -4.92 -10.44 -20.46
CA ILE A 424 -4.31 -10.37 -19.12
C ILE A 424 -3.84 -11.75 -18.68
N GLN A 425 -4.66 -12.79 -18.89
CA GLN A 425 -4.34 -14.18 -18.54
C GLN A 425 -3.11 -14.71 -19.29
N GLU A 426 -2.80 -14.21 -20.48
CA GLU A 426 -1.58 -14.60 -21.21
C GLU A 426 -0.33 -14.34 -20.33
N SER A 427 -0.22 -13.13 -19.79
CA SER A 427 0.88 -12.75 -18.90
C SER A 427 0.87 -13.54 -17.58
N GLN A 428 -0.30 -13.74 -16.96
CA GLN A 428 -0.43 -14.54 -15.73
C GLN A 428 -0.07 -16.02 -15.94
N SER A 429 -0.32 -16.55 -17.14
CA SER A 429 0.01 -17.93 -17.49
C SER A 429 1.50 -18.14 -17.75
N ALA A 430 2.20 -17.07 -18.12
CA ALA A 430 3.63 -17.08 -18.42
C ALA A 430 4.48 -16.69 -17.22
N ILE A 431 3.95 -15.87 -16.30
CA ILE A 431 4.64 -15.39 -15.10
C ILE A 431 3.90 -15.93 -13.87
N GLN A 432 4.49 -16.94 -13.24
CA GLN A 432 3.95 -17.55 -12.03
C GLN A 432 3.93 -16.53 -10.89
N GLY A 433 2.76 -16.40 -10.24
CA GLY A 433 2.59 -15.45 -9.13
C GLY A 433 2.60 -13.99 -9.57
N LEU A 434 2.29 -13.70 -10.84
CA LEU A 434 2.19 -12.33 -11.34
C LEU A 434 1.24 -11.48 -10.48
N HIS A 435 1.79 -10.46 -9.82
CA HIS A 435 1.08 -9.52 -8.96
C HIS A 435 1.20 -8.10 -9.51
N PHE A 436 0.08 -7.39 -9.57
CA PHE A 436 -0.06 -6.02 -10.04
C PHE A 436 -0.19 -5.12 -8.81
N GLU A 437 0.84 -4.34 -8.50
CA GLU A 437 0.84 -3.37 -7.41
C GLU A 437 0.60 -1.95 -7.94
N ILE A 438 -0.36 -1.21 -7.38
CA ILE A 438 -0.59 0.19 -7.74
C ILE A 438 0.45 1.05 -7.02
N GLN A 439 1.44 1.59 -7.75
CA GLN A 439 2.45 2.48 -7.16
C GLN A 439 2.04 3.95 -7.19
N ASP A 440 1.45 4.40 -8.31
CA ASP A 440 0.92 5.75 -8.46
C ASP A 440 -0.47 5.69 -9.10
N LEU A 441 -1.37 6.55 -8.63
CA LEU A 441 -2.76 6.64 -9.11
C LEU A 441 -3.15 8.11 -9.27
N ILE A 442 -3.67 8.46 -10.44
CA ILE A 442 -4.19 9.80 -10.78
C ILE A 442 -5.64 9.63 -11.20
N VAL A 443 -6.56 10.24 -10.45
CA VAL A 443 -8.00 10.08 -10.66
C VAL A 443 -8.64 11.40 -11.06
N ASP A 444 -9.41 11.34 -12.14
CA ASP A 444 -10.17 12.45 -12.67
C ASP A 444 -11.66 12.13 -12.63
N ASN A 445 -12.27 12.37 -11.47
CA ASN A 445 -13.70 12.11 -11.24
C ASN A 445 -14.60 12.99 -12.12
N ASP A 446 -14.15 14.20 -12.48
CA ASP A 446 -14.95 15.13 -13.30
C ASP A 446 -15.12 14.62 -14.73
N LEU A 447 -14.14 13.87 -15.24
CA LEU A 447 -14.13 13.37 -16.61
C LEU A 447 -14.28 11.85 -16.72
N GLY A 448 -14.36 11.13 -15.59
CA GLY A 448 -14.51 9.68 -15.60
C GLY A 448 -13.22 8.97 -16.04
N ARG A 449 -12.04 9.40 -15.58
CA ARG A 449 -10.76 8.86 -16.07
C ARG A 449 -9.83 8.49 -14.92
N VAL A 450 -9.02 7.48 -15.16
CA VAL A 450 -7.99 7.01 -14.22
C VAL A 450 -6.70 6.81 -14.99
N ALA A 451 -5.58 7.15 -14.39
CA ALA A 451 -4.28 6.72 -14.86
C ALA A 451 -3.50 6.12 -13.70
N ALA A 452 -2.74 5.07 -13.99
CA ALA A 452 -1.98 4.35 -12.99
C ALA A 452 -0.61 3.97 -13.50
N ARG A 453 0.32 3.89 -12.56
CA ARG A 453 1.59 3.21 -12.73
C ARG A 453 1.58 1.96 -11.89
N LEU A 454 1.64 0.80 -12.55
CA LEU A 454 1.59 -0.50 -11.91
C LEU A 454 2.99 -1.13 -11.88
N GLU A 455 3.41 -1.68 -10.75
CA GLU A 455 4.59 -2.56 -10.66
C GLU A 455 4.13 -4.02 -10.76
N PHE A 456 4.74 -4.74 -11.68
CA PHE A 456 4.52 -6.16 -11.89
C PHE A 456 5.65 -6.95 -11.26
N THR A 457 5.31 -7.95 -10.46
CA THR A 457 6.28 -8.88 -9.86
C THR A 457 5.84 -10.33 -10.08
N GLY A 458 6.79 -11.24 -10.25
CA GLY A 458 6.51 -12.68 -10.40
C GLY A 458 7.70 -13.43 -10.98
N ALA A 459 7.55 -14.74 -11.23
CA ALA A 459 8.60 -15.60 -11.77
C ALA A 459 8.21 -16.13 -13.17
N PRO A 460 8.91 -15.75 -14.25
CA PRO A 460 8.61 -16.24 -15.59
C PRO A 460 8.86 -17.75 -15.70
N VAL A 461 7.86 -18.49 -16.13
CA VAL A 461 7.87 -19.96 -16.30
C VAL A 461 7.60 -20.41 -17.73
N LYS A 462 7.19 -19.50 -18.62
CA LYS A 462 7.07 -19.72 -20.07
C LYS A 462 7.66 -18.56 -20.84
N ARG A 463 7.99 -18.81 -22.11
CA ARG A 463 8.38 -17.74 -23.04
C ARG A 463 7.25 -16.73 -23.16
N TRP A 464 7.58 -15.44 -22.99
CA TRP A 464 6.64 -14.32 -23.11
C TRP A 464 7.41 -13.05 -23.48
N ALA A 465 6.77 -12.16 -24.24
CA ALA A 465 7.38 -10.93 -24.75
C ALA A 465 8.77 -11.16 -25.37
N ASP A 466 8.90 -12.17 -26.23
CA ASP A 466 10.14 -12.55 -26.93
C ASP A 466 11.34 -12.95 -26.06
N ALA A 467 11.15 -13.18 -24.76
CA ALA A 467 12.18 -13.69 -23.86
C ALA A 467 11.82 -15.09 -23.34
N ASP A 468 12.83 -15.95 -23.24
CA ASP A 468 12.69 -17.25 -22.61
C ASP A 468 12.67 -17.10 -21.08
N ALA A 469 11.91 -17.98 -20.42
CA ALA A 469 11.79 -17.99 -18.97
C ALA A 469 13.09 -18.46 -18.30
N THR A 470 13.53 -17.73 -17.28
CA THR A 470 14.65 -18.13 -16.41
C THR A 470 14.18 -18.75 -15.10
N GLY A 471 12.94 -18.47 -14.67
CA GLY A 471 12.42 -18.81 -13.35
C GLY A 471 12.77 -17.81 -12.26
N ASP A 472 13.67 -16.86 -12.52
CA ASP A 472 14.04 -15.82 -11.57
C ASP A 472 12.94 -14.76 -11.44
N SER A 473 12.83 -14.15 -10.26
CA SER A 473 11.82 -13.11 -10.05
C SER A 473 12.15 -11.86 -10.86
N VAL A 474 11.18 -11.39 -11.62
CA VAL A 474 11.25 -10.13 -12.38
C VAL A 474 10.44 -9.03 -11.70
N ARG A 475 10.84 -7.79 -11.97
CA ARG A 475 10.12 -6.57 -11.59
C ARG A 475 10.13 -5.56 -12.73
N PHE A 476 8.97 -5.14 -13.20
CA PHE A 476 8.84 -4.19 -14.29
C PHE A 476 7.52 -3.42 -14.15
N HIS A 477 7.24 -2.48 -15.04
CA HIS A 477 6.12 -1.56 -14.85
C HIS A 477 5.18 -1.50 -16.04
N GLU A 478 3.95 -1.12 -15.78
CA GLU A 478 2.97 -0.69 -16.77
C GLU A 478 2.55 0.75 -16.46
N HIS A 479 2.46 1.59 -17.48
CA HIS A 479 1.76 2.86 -17.41
C HIS A 479 0.48 2.73 -18.20
N VAL A 480 -0.65 3.06 -17.57
CA VAL A 480 -1.97 2.81 -18.14
C VAL A 480 -2.94 3.95 -17.85
N MET A 481 -3.83 4.22 -18.80
CA MET A 481 -4.87 5.24 -18.73
C MET A 481 -6.21 4.65 -19.16
N TYR A 482 -7.28 4.98 -18.44
CA TYR A 482 -8.60 4.39 -18.54
C TYR A 482 -9.68 5.44 -18.67
N TRP A 483 -10.68 5.17 -19.51
CA TRP A 483 -11.91 5.95 -19.62
C TRP A 483 -13.10 5.12 -19.18
N PHE A 484 -13.89 5.72 -18.31
CA PHE A 484 -15.10 5.17 -17.75
C PHE A 484 -16.32 5.92 -18.27
N ASP A 485 -17.37 5.16 -18.51
CA ASP A 485 -18.70 5.64 -18.87
C ASP A 485 -19.70 5.00 -17.90
N GLU A 486 -20.34 5.82 -17.07
CA GLU A 486 -21.24 5.37 -16.00
C GLU A 486 -20.57 4.34 -15.06
N GLY A 487 -19.30 4.56 -14.72
CA GLY A 487 -18.52 3.65 -13.86
C GLY A 487 -18.05 2.37 -14.52
N LYS A 488 -18.23 2.22 -15.84
CA LYS A 488 -17.72 1.08 -16.58
C LYS A 488 -16.66 1.50 -17.58
N MET A 489 -15.50 0.87 -17.48
CA MET A 489 -14.37 1.06 -18.37
C MET A 489 -14.74 0.64 -19.79
N HIS A 490 -14.40 1.48 -20.76
CA HIS A 490 -14.64 1.19 -22.18
C HIS A 490 -13.43 1.48 -23.07
N TRP A 491 -12.41 2.18 -22.55
CA TRP A 491 -11.18 2.47 -23.29
C TRP A 491 -9.96 2.39 -22.39
N VAL A 492 -8.86 1.84 -22.93
CA VAL A 492 -7.58 1.65 -22.24
C VAL A 492 -6.42 2.00 -23.17
N TRP A 493 -5.53 2.87 -22.71
CA TRP A 493 -4.18 3.03 -23.26
C TRP A 493 -3.19 2.45 -22.28
N SER A 494 -2.35 1.51 -22.72
CA SER A 494 -1.37 0.83 -21.88
C SER A 494 -0.03 0.69 -22.59
N ILE A 495 1.06 0.89 -21.84
CA ILE A 495 2.43 0.53 -22.22
C ILE A 495 3.03 -0.29 -21.10
N VAL A 496 3.60 -1.45 -21.44
CA VAL A 496 4.33 -2.33 -20.51
C VAL A 496 5.83 -2.21 -20.78
N ASP A 497 6.64 -2.14 -19.72
CA ASP A 497 8.10 -2.05 -19.79
C ASP A 497 8.75 -3.40 -20.12
N LEU A 498 8.61 -3.81 -21.38
CA LEU A 498 9.17 -5.05 -21.88
C LEU A 498 10.70 -5.01 -21.96
N ASP A 499 11.33 -3.83 -22.00
CA ASP A 499 12.78 -3.72 -22.01
C ASP A 499 13.38 -4.10 -20.66
N THR A 500 12.82 -3.57 -19.57
CA THR A 500 13.25 -3.93 -18.21
C THR A 500 12.95 -5.40 -17.92
N TYR A 501 11.80 -5.91 -18.35
CA TYR A 501 11.48 -7.34 -18.26
C TYR A 501 12.52 -8.21 -18.97
N ARG A 502 12.79 -7.96 -20.26
CA ARG A 502 13.75 -8.76 -21.05
C ARG A 502 15.17 -8.68 -20.51
N LYS A 503 15.62 -7.50 -20.06
CA LYS A 503 16.96 -7.32 -19.47
C LYS A 503 17.19 -8.19 -18.25
N GLN A 504 16.18 -8.41 -17.41
CA GLN A 504 16.26 -9.27 -16.22
C GLN A 504 16.34 -10.76 -16.55
N LEU A 505 16.02 -11.15 -17.78
CA LEU A 505 16.07 -12.53 -18.26
C LEU A 505 17.32 -12.85 -19.07
N LEU A 506 18.18 -11.85 -19.30
CA LEU A 506 19.49 -12.08 -19.89
C LEU A 506 20.39 -12.71 -18.83
N VAL A 507 20.85 -13.93 -19.09
CA VAL A 507 21.91 -14.56 -18.30
C VAL A 507 23.22 -13.84 -18.64
N ASP A 508 23.95 -13.35 -17.65
CA ASP A 508 25.33 -12.89 -17.85
C ASP A 508 26.16 -14.07 -18.39
N ILE A 509 26.56 -14.00 -19.67
CA ILE A 509 27.42 -15.01 -20.33
C ILE A 509 28.89 -14.67 -20.08
#